data_AF-A0A0S6X8K6-F1
#
_entry.id   AF-A0A0S6X8K6-F1
#
_cell.length_a   1.000
_cell.length_b   1.000
_cell.length_c   1.000
_cell.angle_alpha   90.00
_cell.angle_beta   90.00
_cell.angle_gamma   90.00
#
_symmetry.space_group_name_H-M   'P 1'
#
loop_
_entity.id
_entity.type
_entity.pdbx_description
1 polymer ?
#
loop_
_entity_poly.entity_id
_entity_poly.type
_entity_poly.pdbx_seq_one_letter_code
_entity_poly.pdbx_strand_id
1 'polypeptide(L)'
;MEKSNIQAYETDTLNSFDTGDSSGAKVYDIEVHEVSKPSLIVHDRSTNQVAYTVDAHHWQPLIEITSKAKNSMIASAVYPMLSSRVEITLQSGKQIVLGRSKSGAGSSFTSDSGEELTWTGRPGNLTCVDSKGQMVARISSQGVLTGKTTSMQIVEGFGEDVLVSALTIEEYRPTTRPVKVSETRLIVDGAAYWLEKANKAESTV
;
A
#
# COMPACT_ATOMS: atom_id res chain seq x y z
N MET A 1 20.95 -47.57 6.05
CA MET A 1 20.77 -46.43 5.12
C MET A 1 19.38 -45.91 5.35
N GLU A 2 19.32 -44.87 6.18
CA GLU A 2 18.12 -44.36 6.82
C GLU A 2 17.46 -43.34 5.89
N LYS A 3 16.14 -43.49 5.70
CA LYS A 3 15.33 -42.63 4.86
C LYS A 3 15.16 -41.29 5.56
N SER A 4 15.71 -40.22 5.00
CA SER A 4 15.48 -38.86 5.49
C SER A 4 14.03 -38.44 5.21
N ASN A 5 13.28 -38.36 6.30
CA ASN A 5 11.96 -37.78 6.43
C ASN A 5 11.97 -36.33 5.91
N ILE A 6 11.26 -36.05 4.83
CA ILE A 6 10.94 -34.67 4.43
C ILE A 6 9.68 -34.31 5.23
N GLN A 7 9.88 -33.68 6.38
CA GLN A 7 8.81 -33.03 7.12
C GLN A 7 8.37 -31.81 6.30
N ALA A 8 7.14 -31.84 5.82
CA ALA A 8 6.46 -30.67 5.30
C ALA A 8 6.37 -29.65 6.44
N TYR A 9 6.99 -28.48 6.27
CA TYR A 9 6.81 -27.38 7.20
C TYR A 9 5.42 -26.80 6.98
N GLU A 10 4.64 -26.83 8.06
CA GLU A 10 3.31 -26.29 8.18
C GLU A 10 3.26 -24.86 7.64
N THR A 11 2.32 -24.62 6.73
CA THR A 11 1.88 -23.28 6.34
C THR A 11 1.45 -22.55 7.61
N ASP A 12 2.25 -21.55 7.99
CA ASP A 12 1.97 -20.60 9.06
C ASP A 12 0.52 -20.13 8.93
N THR A 13 -0.29 -20.55 9.90
CA THR A 13 -1.68 -20.16 10.04
C THR A 13 -1.75 -18.64 10.11
N LEU A 14 -2.46 -18.05 9.14
CA LEU A 14 -2.98 -16.70 9.20
C LEU A 14 -3.56 -16.48 10.60
N ASN A 15 -2.90 -15.66 11.43
CA ASN A 15 -3.50 -15.17 12.66
C ASN A 15 -4.76 -14.40 12.27
N SER A 16 -5.90 -15.10 12.33
CA SER A 16 -7.24 -14.53 12.41
C SER A 16 -7.23 -13.49 13.52
N PHE A 17 -7.96 -12.40 13.31
CA PHE A 17 -8.20 -11.36 14.30
C PHE A 17 -8.46 -11.97 15.68
N ASP A 18 -7.53 -11.84 16.62
CA ASP A 18 -7.77 -12.16 18.03
C ASP A 18 -8.44 -10.96 18.71
N THR A 19 -9.56 -10.55 18.13
CA THR A 19 -10.54 -9.63 18.71
C THR A 19 -11.82 -10.44 18.74
N GLY A 20 -12.36 -10.72 19.94
CA GLY A 20 -13.41 -11.69 20.23
C GLY A 20 -14.78 -11.47 19.59
N ASP A 21 -14.83 -11.17 18.29
CA ASP A 21 -16.02 -11.06 17.45
C ASP A 21 -15.68 -11.20 15.94
N SER A 22 -14.65 -11.98 15.59
CA SER A 22 -14.04 -12.01 14.25
C SER A 22 -14.71 -12.95 13.23
N SER A 23 -16.03 -12.89 13.05
CA SER A 23 -16.71 -13.74 12.04
C SER A 23 -16.98 -13.08 10.68
N GLY A 24 -16.56 -11.83 10.42
CA GLY A 24 -17.03 -11.05 9.26
C GLY A 24 -16.01 -10.31 8.38
N ALA A 25 -14.70 -10.40 8.63
CA ALA A 25 -13.74 -9.57 7.90
C ALA A 25 -13.62 -9.91 6.41
N LYS A 26 -13.60 -8.88 5.56
CA LYS A 26 -13.36 -9.03 4.12
C LYS A 26 -11.86 -8.98 3.81
N VAL A 27 -11.39 -9.97 3.04
CA VAL A 27 -9.97 -10.15 2.74
C VAL A 27 -9.69 -9.95 1.25
N TYR A 28 -8.64 -9.19 0.96
CA TYR A 28 -8.15 -8.90 -0.37
C TYR A 28 -6.68 -9.29 -0.50
N ASP A 29 -6.31 -9.66 -1.71
CA ASP A 29 -4.93 -9.81 -2.16
C ASP A 29 -4.58 -8.66 -3.09
N ILE A 30 -3.46 -7.98 -2.82
CA ILE A 30 -2.99 -6.82 -3.57
C ILE A 30 -1.71 -7.21 -4.29
N GLU A 31 -1.77 -7.12 -5.61
CA GLU A 31 -0.63 -7.26 -6.51
C GLU A 31 -0.10 -5.88 -6.88
N VAL A 32 1.22 -5.69 -6.77
CA VAL A 32 1.89 -4.40 -7.04
C VAL A 32 2.69 -4.50 -8.34
N HIS A 33 2.44 -3.56 -9.25
CA HIS A 33 3.11 -3.47 -10.54
C HIS A 33 3.97 -2.19 -10.61
N GLU A 34 5.28 -2.35 -10.81
CA GLU A 34 6.22 -1.22 -10.69
C GLU A 34 6.32 -0.33 -11.95
N VAL A 35 5.93 -0.82 -13.14
CA VAL A 35 6.20 -0.13 -14.43
C VAL A 35 5.03 -0.25 -15.41
N SER A 36 3.84 -0.59 -14.94
CA SER A 36 2.65 -0.74 -15.79
C SER A 36 1.41 -0.20 -15.12
N LYS A 37 0.41 0.13 -15.94
CA LYS A 37 -0.95 0.35 -15.47
C LYS A 37 -1.74 -0.96 -15.59
N PRO A 38 -2.53 -1.33 -14.57
CA PRO A 38 -2.67 -0.66 -13.27
C PRO A 38 -1.45 -0.85 -12.36
N SER A 39 -1.19 0.12 -11.47
CA SER A 39 -0.10 0.08 -10.49
C SER A 39 -0.42 -0.88 -9.33
N LEU A 40 -1.70 -1.02 -8.95
CA LEU A 40 -2.17 -2.10 -8.08
C LEU A 40 -3.35 -2.85 -8.71
N ILE A 41 -3.36 -4.17 -8.53
CA ILE A 41 -4.52 -5.02 -8.80
C ILE A 41 -4.98 -5.63 -7.47
N VAL A 42 -6.26 -5.46 -7.14
CA VAL A 42 -6.84 -5.94 -5.89
C VAL A 42 -7.82 -7.06 -6.20
N HIS A 43 -7.50 -8.26 -5.72
CA HIS A 43 -8.33 -9.44 -5.82
C HIS A 43 -9.14 -9.62 -4.54
N ASP A 44 -10.43 -9.88 -4.67
CA ASP A 44 -11.24 -10.37 -3.56
C ASP A 44 -10.86 -11.83 -3.32
N ARG A 45 -10.31 -12.15 -2.14
CA ARG A 45 -9.77 -13.48 -1.85
C ARG A 45 -10.85 -14.56 -1.90
N SER A 46 -12.10 -14.22 -1.58
CA SER A 46 -13.20 -15.20 -1.55
C SER A 46 -13.61 -15.65 -2.96
N THR A 47 -13.52 -14.75 -3.94
CA THR A 47 -13.95 -15.01 -5.33
C THR A 47 -12.77 -15.17 -6.29
N ASN A 48 -11.57 -14.79 -5.87
CA ASN A 48 -10.37 -14.65 -6.69
C ASN A 48 -10.54 -13.73 -7.91
N GLN A 49 -11.58 -12.88 -7.91
CA GLN A 49 -11.83 -11.93 -8.98
C GLN A 49 -11.18 -10.58 -8.68
N VAL A 50 -10.77 -9.87 -9.73
CA VAL A 50 -10.32 -8.48 -9.59
C VAL A 50 -11.50 -7.64 -9.13
N ALA A 51 -11.41 -7.12 -7.91
CA ALA A 51 -12.43 -6.26 -7.31
C ALA A 51 -12.13 -4.79 -7.61
N TYR A 52 -10.85 -4.40 -7.56
CA TYR A 52 -10.41 -3.03 -7.77
C TYR A 52 -9.10 -2.96 -8.54
N THR A 53 -8.90 -1.86 -9.25
CA THR A 53 -7.61 -1.49 -9.85
C THR A 53 -7.24 -0.08 -9.43
N VAL A 54 -5.95 0.15 -9.22
CA VAL A 54 -5.40 1.45 -8.88
C VAL A 54 -4.44 1.88 -9.97
N ASP A 55 -4.62 3.10 -10.46
CA ASP A 55 -3.79 3.73 -11.48
C ASP A 55 -3.09 4.96 -10.88
N ALA A 56 -1.81 4.81 -10.53
CA ALA A 56 -0.97 5.96 -10.20
C ALA A 56 -0.39 6.62 -11.45
N HIS A 57 -0.79 7.86 -11.66
CA HIS A 57 -0.07 8.76 -12.55
C HIS A 57 1.18 9.21 -11.80
N HIS A 58 2.37 8.93 -12.34
CA HIS A 58 3.63 9.31 -11.67
C HIS A 58 4.12 10.70 -12.11
N TRP A 59 3.59 11.21 -13.23
CA TRP A 59 3.88 12.54 -13.75
C TRP A 59 2.86 13.60 -13.32
N GLN A 60 1.77 13.18 -12.67
CA GLN A 60 0.80 14.04 -12.02
C GLN A 60 0.56 13.47 -10.63
N PRO A 61 0.36 14.27 -9.58
CA PRO A 61 0.16 13.74 -8.23
C PRO A 61 -1.24 13.12 -8.05
N LEU A 62 -1.63 12.17 -8.89
CA LEU A 62 -2.99 11.63 -9.01
C LEU A 62 -2.99 10.11 -8.95
N ILE A 63 -3.81 9.58 -8.05
CA ILE A 63 -4.15 8.16 -7.95
C ILE A 63 -5.63 8.02 -8.31
N GLU A 64 -5.98 7.05 -9.16
CA GLU A 64 -7.36 6.73 -9.49
C GLU A 64 -7.68 5.30 -9.05
N ILE A 65 -8.82 5.11 -8.37
CA ILE A 65 -9.26 3.82 -7.87
C ILE A 65 -10.56 3.46 -8.59
N THR A 66 -10.54 2.34 -9.32
CA THR A 66 -11.67 1.86 -10.12
C THR A 66 -12.23 0.58 -9.53
N SER A 67 -13.55 0.51 -9.36
CA SER A 67 -14.24 -0.74 -9.01
C SER A 67 -14.60 -1.50 -10.26
N LYS A 68 -14.22 -2.78 -10.34
CA LYS A 68 -14.57 -3.65 -11.47
C LYS A 68 -16.05 -4.05 -11.46
N ALA A 69 -16.66 -4.20 -10.29
CA ALA A 69 -18.08 -4.49 -10.17
C ALA A 69 -18.96 -3.35 -10.71
N LYS A 70 -18.57 -2.09 -10.47
CA LYS A 70 -19.28 -0.89 -10.97
C LYS A 70 -18.84 -0.47 -12.37
N ASN A 71 -17.69 -0.99 -12.84
CA ASN A 71 -16.99 -0.54 -14.05
C ASN A 71 -16.80 0.99 -14.10
N SER A 72 -16.50 1.60 -12.96
CA SER A 72 -16.35 3.05 -12.81
C SER A 72 -15.31 3.40 -11.77
N MET A 73 -14.71 4.59 -11.92
CA MET A 73 -13.89 5.20 -10.89
C MET A 73 -14.75 5.47 -9.64
N ILE A 74 -14.28 5.00 -8.49
CA ILE A 74 -14.95 5.18 -7.20
C ILE A 74 -14.26 6.23 -6.33
N ALA A 75 -12.98 6.49 -6.56
CA ALA A 75 -12.24 7.53 -5.89
C ALA A 75 -11.05 8.01 -6.72
N SER A 76 -10.67 9.27 -6.50
CA SER A 76 -9.39 9.82 -6.91
C SER A 76 -8.68 10.40 -5.69
N ALA A 77 -7.35 10.36 -5.67
CA ALA A 77 -6.55 10.95 -4.61
C ALA A 77 -5.47 11.86 -5.18
N VAL A 78 -5.31 13.03 -4.59
CA VAL A 78 -4.26 13.98 -4.92
C VAL A 78 -3.22 14.01 -3.79
N TYR A 79 -1.97 13.73 -4.13
CA TYR A 79 -0.85 13.75 -3.18
C TYR A 79 0.11 14.91 -3.49
N PRO A 80 -0.01 16.07 -2.82
CA PRO A 80 0.86 17.20 -3.13
C PRO A 80 2.30 16.85 -2.72
N MET A 81 3.28 17.03 -3.62
CA MET A 81 4.69 16.69 -3.35
C MET A 81 5.28 17.36 -2.09
N LEU A 82 4.68 18.46 -1.62
CA LEU A 82 5.15 19.25 -0.48
C LEU A 82 4.17 19.26 0.70
N SER A 83 3.06 18.51 0.62
CA SER A 83 2.05 18.46 1.67
C SER A 83 2.16 17.16 2.48
N SER A 84 1.86 17.26 3.77
CA SER A 84 1.66 16.09 4.65
C SER A 84 0.22 15.58 4.63
N ARG A 85 -0.60 16.08 3.70
CA ARG A 85 -2.01 15.75 3.55
C ARG A 85 -2.28 15.19 2.17
N VAL A 86 -3.00 14.08 2.11
CA VAL A 86 -3.53 13.49 0.87
C VAL A 86 -5.04 13.68 0.87
N GLU A 87 -5.56 14.25 -0.20
CA GLU A 87 -6.99 14.50 -0.37
C GLU A 87 -7.56 13.44 -1.31
N ILE A 88 -8.50 12.64 -0.80
CA ILE A 88 -9.22 11.63 -1.56
C ILE A 88 -10.63 12.16 -1.82
N THR A 89 -11.04 12.19 -3.09
CA THR A 89 -12.41 12.52 -3.50
C THR A 89 -13.10 11.24 -3.97
N LEU A 90 -14.17 10.86 -3.27
CA LEU A 90 -15.03 9.74 -3.66
C LEU A 90 -15.94 10.15 -4.82
N GLN A 91 -16.44 9.16 -5.58
CA GLN A 91 -17.42 9.36 -6.64
C GLN A 91 -18.72 10.03 -6.14
N SER A 92 -19.06 9.85 -4.87
CA SER A 92 -20.18 10.53 -4.21
C SER A 92 -19.98 12.04 -4.05
N GLY A 93 -18.79 12.56 -4.33
CA GLY A 93 -18.38 13.95 -4.07
C GLY A 93 -17.87 14.17 -2.65
N LYS A 94 -17.91 13.15 -1.78
CA LYS A 94 -17.32 13.23 -0.44
C LYS A 94 -15.80 13.34 -0.53
N GLN A 95 -15.22 14.17 0.32
CA GLN A 95 -13.78 14.25 0.52
C GLN A 95 -13.35 13.54 1.81
N ILE A 96 -12.28 12.75 1.72
CA ILE A 96 -11.55 12.18 2.84
C ILE A 96 -10.16 12.82 2.84
N VAL A 97 -9.77 13.39 3.97
CA VAL A 97 -8.44 13.98 4.13
C VAL A 97 -7.60 13.07 5.01
N LEU A 98 -6.59 12.45 4.43
CA LEU A 98 -5.56 11.74 5.17
C LEU A 98 -4.51 12.76 5.63
N GLY A 99 -4.55 13.13 6.89
CA GLY A 99 -3.57 14.02 7.51
C GLY A 99 -2.63 13.27 8.45
N ARG A 100 -1.46 13.84 8.73
CA ARG A 100 -0.59 13.33 9.80
C ARG A 100 -1.36 13.29 11.12
N SER A 101 -1.29 12.15 11.81
CA SER A 101 -1.99 11.96 13.09
C SER A 101 -1.49 12.94 14.16
N LYS A 102 -2.34 13.26 15.14
CA LYS A 102 -2.01 14.17 16.25
C LYS A 102 -0.82 13.71 17.08
N SER A 103 -0.62 12.39 17.22
CA SER A 103 0.53 11.78 17.90
C SER A 103 1.81 11.76 17.04
N GLY A 104 1.70 12.15 15.76
CA GLY A 104 2.78 12.08 14.79
C GLY A 104 3.08 10.66 14.29
N ALA A 105 2.42 9.64 14.83
CA ALA A 105 2.53 8.26 14.41
C ALA A 105 1.39 7.93 13.44
N GLY A 106 1.66 8.06 12.13
CA GLY A 106 0.73 7.62 11.07
C GLY A 106 -0.17 8.70 10.48
N SER A 107 -1.22 8.25 9.81
CA SER A 107 -2.17 9.07 9.05
C SER A 107 -3.60 8.88 9.57
N SER A 108 -4.26 9.96 9.97
CA SER A 108 -5.64 9.97 10.48
C SER A 108 -6.62 10.54 9.45
N PHE A 109 -7.84 10.04 9.48
CA PHE A 109 -8.97 10.54 8.69
C PHE A 109 -10.30 10.33 9.41
N THR A 110 -11.38 10.92 8.89
CA THR A 110 -12.74 10.74 9.40
C THR A 110 -13.54 9.88 8.43
N SER A 111 -14.11 8.79 8.93
CA SER A 111 -14.91 7.84 8.17
C SER A 111 -16.26 8.43 7.71
N ASP A 112 -17.04 7.67 6.95
CA ASP A 112 -18.43 7.98 6.60
C ASP A 112 -19.35 8.06 7.83
N SER A 113 -19.08 7.27 8.87
CA SER A 113 -19.83 7.32 10.13
C SER A 113 -19.47 8.52 11.02
N GLY A 114 -18.47 9.32 10.64
CA GLY A 114 -17.95 10.42 11.46
C GLY A 114 -16.91 9.99 12.50
N GLU A 115 -16.47 8.73 12.45
CA GLU A 115 -15.48 8.18 13.36
C GLU A 115 -14.05 8.57 12.94
N GLU A 116 -13.20 8.95 13.90
CA GLU A 116 -11.78 9.20 13.66
C GLU A 116 -11.03 7.87 13.59
N LEU A 117 -10.43 7.59 12.43
CA LEU A 117 -9.64 6.39 12.16
C LEU A 117 -8.18 6.78 11.94
N THR A 118 -7.26 5.92 12.36
CA THR A 118 -5.82 6.16 12.22
C THR A 118 -5.10 4.95 11.66
N TRP A 119 -4.46 5.14 10.51
CA TRP A 119 -3.48 4.21 9.95
C TRP A 119 -2.12 4.41 10.62
N THR A 120 -1.54 3.34 11.14
CA THR A 120 -0.20 3.31 11.76
C THR A 120 0.63 2.18 11.16
N GLY A 121 1.96 2.28 11.29
CA GLY A 121 2.89 1.26 10.78
C GLY A 121 3.73 1.76 9.59
N ARG A 122 4.30 0.80 8.84
CA ARG A 122 5.10 1.08 7.64
C ARG A 122 4.34 0.61 6.40
N PRO A 123 4.56 1.18 5.21
CA PRO A 123 3.94 0.66 3.99
C PRO A 123 4.18 -0.85 3.82
N GLY A 124 3.17 -1.59 3.35
CA GLY A 124 3.14 -3.06 3.36
C GLY A 124 2.92 -3.71 4.73
N ASN A 125 2.92 -2.97 5.84
CA ASN A 125 2.59 -3.45 7.19
C ASN A 125 1.87 -2.34 7.97
N LEU A 126 0.62 -2.10 7.60
CA LEU A 126 -0.21 -1.03 8.16
C LEU A 126 -1.34 -1.61 9.02
N THR A 127 -1.72 -0.88 10.05
CA THR A 127 -2.87 -1.18 10.92
C THR A 127 -3.72 0.06 11.04
N CYS A 128 -5.01 -0.06 10.72
CA CYS A 128 -6.00 0.98 10.96
C CYS A 128 -6.70 0.70 12.28
N VAL A 129 -6.80 1.71 13.13
CA VAL A 129 -7.53 1.63 14.40
C VAL A 129 -8.57 2.73 14.51
N ASP A 130 -9.62 2.46 15.28
CA ASP A 130 -10.63 3.43 15.66
C ASP A 130 -10.18 4.34 16.82
N SER A 131 -11.06 5.25 17.22
CA SER A 131 -10.84 6.16 18.36
C SER A 131 -10.65 5.46 19.72
N LYS A 132 -11.08 4.20 19.83
CA LYS A 132 -10.93 3.35 21.02
C LYS A 132 -9.68 2.45 20.94
N GLY A 133 -8.93 2.53 19.84
CA GLY A 133 -7.76 1.69 19.59
C GLY A 133 -8.09 0.28 19.09
N GLN A 134 -9.34 0.01 18.71
CA GLN A 134 -9.73 -1.27 18.12
C GLN A 134 -9.29 -1.33 16.66
N MET A 135 -8.79 -2.48 16.23
CA MET A 135 -8.33 -2.66 14.85
C MET A 135 -9.53 -2.79 13.91
N VAL A 136 -9.54 -1.97 12.86
CA VAL A 136 -10.62 -1.96 11.84
C VAL A 136 -10.13 -2.47 10.48
N ALA A 137 -8.82 -2.37 10.22
CA ALA A 137 -8.21 -2.93 9.03
C ALA A 137 -6.72 -3.20 9.22
N ARG A 138 -6.16 -4.08 8.40
CA ARG A 138 -4.73 -4.42 8.39
C ARG A 138 -4.25 -4.68 6.97
N ILE A 139 -3.04 -4.21 6.67
CA ILE A 139 -2.27 -4.55 5.49
C ILE A 139 -1.03 -5.32 5.96
N SER A 140 -0.74 -6.46 5.36
CA SER A 140 0.45 -7.27 5.64
C SER A 140 1.04 -7.87 4.36
N SER A 141 2.26 -7.50 4.02
CA SER A 141 3.05 -8.11 2.96
C SER A 141 3.78 -9.34 3.49
N GLN A 142 3.62 -10.48 2.83
CA GLN A 142 4.47 -11.65 3.06
C GLN A 142 5.72 -11.58 2.17
N GLY A 143 6.82 -12.20 2.63
CA GLY A 143 8.21 -11.89 2.25
C GLY A 143 8.56 -11.85 0.75
N VAL A 144 9.68 -11.19 0.48
CA VAL A 144 10.27 -10.80 -0.83
C VAL A 144 10.51 -11.96 -1.83
N LEU A 145 10.32 -13.22 -1.43
CA LEU A 145 10.79 -14.39 -2.17
C LEU A 145 9.81 -14.94 -3.22
N THR A 146 8.52 -14.61 -3.19
CA THR A 146 7.50 -15.25 -4.07
C THR A 146 6.64 -14.27 -4.87
N GLY A 147 7.12 -13.05 -5.10
CA GLY A 147 6.29 -11.96 -5.64
C GLY A 147 5.57 -11.25 -4.49
N LYS A 148 5.52 -9.91 -4.56
CA LYS A 148 5.00 -9.08 -3.46
C LYS A 148 3.47 -9.14 -3.43
N THR A 149 2.90 -10.22 -2.89
CA THR A 149 1.47 -10.25 -2.58
C THR A 149 1.27 -9.65 -1.20
N THR A 150 0.57 -8.51 -1.16
CA THR A 150 0.16 -7.87 0.08
C THR A 150 -1.27 -8.28 0.40
N SER A 151 -1.51 -8.83 1.58
CA SER A 151 -2.88 -9.11 2.04
C SER A 151 -3.46 -7.89 2.75
N MET A 152 -4.71 -7.56 2.46
CA MET A 152 -5.47 -6.54 3.16
C MET A 152 -6.73 -7.14 3.75
N GLN A 153 -7.00 -6.83 5.02
CA GLN A 153 -8.18 -7.30 5.74
C GLN A 153 -8.91 -6.08 6.29
N ILE A 154 -10.24 -6.03 6.10
CA ILE A 154 -11.11 -4.94 6.58
C ILE A 154 -12.24 -5.59 7.37
N VAL A 155 -12.46 -5.15 8.60
CA VAL A 155 -13.55 -5.63 9.47
C VAL A 155 -14.90 -5.26 8.84
N GLU A 156 -15.89 -6.16 8.97
CA GLU A 156 -17.24 -5.90 8.47
C GLU A 156 -17.83 -4.62 9.07
N GLY A 157 -18.59 -3.87 8.27
CA GLY A 157 -19.16 -2.59 8.69
C GLY A 157 -18.24 -1.38 8.48
N PHE A 158 -16.95 -1.59 8.23
CA PHE A 158 -16.05 -0.55 7.72
C PHE A 158 -16.06 -0.53 6.19
N GLY A 159 -16.24 0.66 5.62
CA GLY A 159 -16.75 0.86 4.26
C GLY A 159 -15.71 1.14 3.18
N GLU A 160 -16.20 1.76 2.10
CA GLU A 160 -15.40 2.16 0.92
C GLU A 160 -14.28 3.15 1.31
N ASP A 161 -14.48 3.96 2.35
CA ASP A 161 -13.52 4.92 2.90
C ASP A 161 -12.25 4.29 3.50
N VAL A 162 -12.39 3.20 4.26
CA VAL A 162 -11.25 2.44 4.78
C VAL A 162 -10.50 1.76 3.63
N LEU A 163 -11.23 1.21 2.66
CA LEU A 163 -10.64 0.60 1.47
C LEU A 163 -9.85 1.61 0.63
N VAL A 164 -10.46 2.73 0.23
CA VAL A 164 -9.78 3.72 -0.62
C VAL A 164 -8.63 4.40 0.11
N SER A 165 -8.74 4.65 1.43
CA SER A 165 -7.61 5.17 2.20
C SER A 165 -6.44 4.17 2.27
N ALA A 166 -6.73 2.88 2.47
CA ALA A 166 -5.73 1.81 2.47
C ALA A 166 -4.97 1.74 1.14
N LEU A 167 -5.69 1.67 0.02
CA LEU A 167 -5.12 1.63 -1.32
C LEU A 167 -4.34 2.90 -1.65
N THR A 168 -4.84 4.07 -1.23
CA THR A 168 -4.13 5.34 -1.41
C THR A 168 -2.79 5.34 -0.67
N ILE A 169 -2.73 4.88 0.57
CA ILE A 169 -1.48 4.84 1.35
C ILE A 169 -0.51 3.78 0.79
N GLU A 170 -1.03 2.63 0.36
CA GLU A 170 -0.19 1.55 -0.19
C GLU A 170 0.43 1.93 -1.54
N GLU A 171 -0.29 2.68 -2.38
CA GLU A 171 0.23 3.26 -3.61
C GLU A 171 1.16 4.44 -3.34
N TYR A 172 0.74 5.35 -2.45
CA TYR A 172 1.56 6.46 -1.94
C TYR A 172 2.62 5.94 -0.95
N ARG A 173 3.40 4.95 -1.37
CA ARG A 173 4.71 4.67 -0.80
C ARG A 173 5.57 5.86 -1.22
N PRO A 174 5.90 6.82 -0.31
CA PRO A 174 7.03 7.69 -0.59
C PRO A 174 8.16 6.73 -0.92
N THR A 175 8.66 6.81 -2.15
CA THR A 175 9.81 6.03 -2.58
C THR A 175 10.98 6.56 -1.76
N THR A 176 11.10 6.13 -0.51
CA THR A 176 12.37 5.99 0.20
C THR A 176 13.12 4.83 -0.46
N ARG A 177 13.21 4.83 -1.79
CA ARG A 177 14.38 4.26 -2.43
C ARG A 177 15.44 5.31 -2.11
N PRO A 178 16.44 5.04 -1.27
CA PRO A 178 17.64 5.85 -1.37
C PRO A 178 17.97 5.83 -2.86
N VAL A 179 18.07 6.99 -3.49
CA VAL A 179 18.85 7.09 -4.71
C VAL A 179 20.20 6.53 -4.29
N LYS A 180 20.47 5.26 -4.64
CA LYS A 180 21.82 4.75 -4.57
C LYS A 180 22.55 5.55 -5.64
N VAL A 181 23.05 6.72 -5.26
CA VAL A 181 24.23 7.25 -5.91
C VAL A 181 25.27 6.19 -5.61
N SER A 182 25.50 5.29 -6.56
CA SER A 182 26.64 4.39 -6.49
C SER A 182 27.86 5.26 -6.70
N GLU A 183 28.31 5.93 -5.65
CA GLU A 183 29.60 6.60 -5.61
C GLU A 183 30.66 5.52 -5.73
N THR A 184 31.07 5.26 -6.97
CA THR A 184 32.22 4.40 -7.24
C THR A 184 33.45 5.28 -7.06
N ARG A 185 34.07 5.20 -5.89
CA ARG A 185 35.36 5.85 -5.64
C ARG A 185 36.45 5.06 -6.37
N LEU A 186 37.03 5.65 -7.40
CA LEU A 186 38.26 5.15 -8.01
C LEU A 186 39.44 5.77 -7.26
N ILE A 187 40.28 4.93 -6.67
CA ILE A 187 41.56 5.35 -6.09
C ILE A 187 42.63 4.99 -7.12
N VAL A 188 43.29 6.00 -7.68
CA VAL A 188 44.43 5.85 -8.58
C VAL A 188 45.56 6.69 -8.00
N ASP A 189 46.72 6.08 -7.75
CA ASP A 189 47.92 6.72 -7.18
C ASP A 189 47.68 7.56 -5.91
N GLY A 190 46.84 7.07 -5.00
CA GLY A 190 46.55 7.73 -3.73
C GLY A 190 45.63 8.96 -3.82
N ALA A 191 45.20 9.35 -5.02
CA ALA A 191 44.20 10.39 -5.22
C ALA A 191 42.80 9.78 -5.40
N ALA A 192 41.79 10.43 -4.79
CA ALA A 192 40.39 10.02 -4.89
C ALA A 192 39.70 10.85 -5.97
N TYR A 193 39.09 10.17 -6.95
CA TYR A 193 38.32 10.80 -8.02
C TYR A 193 36.84 10.45 -7.92
N TRP A 194 35.99 11.46 -8.14
CA TRP A 194 34.54 11.29 -8.22
C TRP A 194 34.13 11.15 -9.67
N LEU A 195 33.49 10.03 -10.02
CA LEU A 195 32.86 9.85 -11.32
C LEU A 195 31.38 10.22 -11.21
N GLU A 196 31.00 11.41 -11.69
CA GLU A 196 29.60 11.69 -12.01
C GLU A 196 29.21 10.82 -13.22
N LYS A 197 28.51 9.71 -12.98
CA LYS A 197 27.70 9.11 -14.05
C LYS A 197 26.44 9.95 -14.20
N ALA A 198 26.49 10.93 -15.09
CA ALA A 198 25.27 11.47 -15.67
C ALA A 198 24.58 10.32 -16.43
N ASN A 199 23.45 9.83 -15.92
CA ASN A 199 22.53 9.01 -16.72
C ASN A 199 21.95 9.92 -17.81
N LYS A 200 22.69 10.07 -18.90
CA LYS A 200 22.20 10.61 -20.15
C LYS A 200 21.27 9.54 -20.71
N ALA A 201 19.96 9.73 -20.55
CA ALA A 201 19.00 9.04 -21.39
C ALA A 201 19.25 9.55 -22.82
N GLU A 202 20.00 8.79 -23.59
CA GLU A 202 20.19 9.05 -25.01
C GLU A 202 18.87 8.77 -25.74
N SER A 203 18.24 9.83 -26.24
CA SER A 203 17.31 9.76 -27.36
C SER A 203 18.07 9.41 -28.63
N THR A 204 17.83 8.23 -29.21
CA THR A 204 17.73 7.93 -30.67
C THR A 204 17.45 6.43 -30.79
N VAL A 205 16.53 5.93 -31.62
CA VAL A 205 16.16 6.31 -32.99
C VAL A 205 14.64 6.30 -33.16
#